data_AF-M6YU91-F1
#
_entry.id   AF-M6YU91-F1
#
_cell.length_a   1.000
_cell.length_b   1.000
_cell.length_c   1.000
_cell.angle_alpha   90.00
_cell.angle_beta   90.00
_cell.angle_gamma   90.00
#
_symmetry.space_group_name_H-M   'P 1'
#
loop_
_entity.id
_entity.type
_entity.pdbx_description
1 polymer ?
#
loop_
_entity_poly.entity_id
_entity_poly.type
_entity_poly.pdbx_seq_one_letter_code
_entity_poly.pdbx_strand_id
1 'polypeptide(L)'
;MIRKVLIFFFICIPLIAYYGNIKPPLLVGSETADRKFVNVTPENTEKKNSTPNFPTFWGGSSLTQEDKTVSGLKITSFTLEGGAWIQHKKVKLSANQIEVYGKDAFKGFLRGGVFVQDGDNGVTLRAGVGEYDKFEEKVIIKDRPRLFHTDKSGLKTVISAKFIERNLSSKITLLKENVIIAHPQITILCKDAVFEEDSDKITTDPDPILIAKDRYLTGKQLTFYTNINKVELVGDSILFQNYTDKEVVENKNKKDSQETIKKEVTRVAVFKGDKVVSDKDENGETRIGLYGNATIYRHKLKMNAEKLISYGKNSSKIEARNQITVHDRENALILSGNVLDYFKNDEYIHLTDSGKIDFLDKKTEAVTSTMTAVEFERFMDKNETVIRGNVFIEGKDSSATGEYATYFEKEEKVYLEGNPTLRKNGRDIHAGKIIFFPREGRALLTDGILPGK
;
A
#
# COMPACT_ATOMS: atom_id res chain seq x y z
N MET A 1 -36.50 17.38 -46.90
CA MET A 1 -37.99 17.27 -46.85
C MET A 1 -38.40 16.73 -45.49
N ILE A 2 -39.19 17.48 -44.72
CA ILE A 2 -40.58 17.13 -44.32
C ILE A 2 -40.60 15.89 -43.39
N ARG A 3 -40.51 16.08 -42.07
CA ARG A 3 -41.64 16.24 -41.12
C ARG A 3 -42.49 14.98 -40.93
N LYS A 4 -42.54 14.47 -39.69
CA LYS A 4 -43.80 14.39 -38.93
C LYS A 4 -43.51 14.38 -37.43
N VAL A 5 -44.12 15.33 -36.73
CA VAL A 5 -44.21 15.44 -35.28
C VAL A 5 -45.62 15.00 -34.90
N LEU A 6 -45.79 14.29 -33.78
CA LEU A 6 -47.11 14.13 -33.15
C LEU A 6 -47.05 14.69 -31.72
N ILE A 7 -47.85 15.73 -31.48
CA ILE A 7 -48.10 16.31 -30.17
C ILE A 7 -49.44 15.76 -29.70
N PHE A 8 -49.56 15.41 -28.42
CA PHE A 8 -50.85 15.21 -27.77
C PHE A 8 -50.95 16.11 -26.54
N PHE A 9 -52.08 16.81 -26.42
CA PHE A 9 -52.31 17.90 -25.48
C PHE A 9 -53.74 17.74 -24.93
N PHE A 10 -53.89 17.53 -23.62
CA PHE A 10 -55.15 17.61 -22.86
C PHE A 10 -54.74 17.85 -21.40
N ILE A 11 -54.74 19.10 -20.91
CA ILE A 11 -55.89 19.89 -20.41
C ILE A 11 -56.51 19.27 -19.15
N CYS A 12 -56.31 19.96 -18.01
CA CYS A 12 -56.90 19.67 -16.70
C CYS A 12 -57.93 20.73 -16.34
N ILE A 13 -59.11 20.35 -15.82
CA ILE A 13 -59.98 21.18 -14.96
C ILE A 13 -60.64 20.24 -13.91
N PRO A 14 -60.82 20.64 -12.62
CA PRO A 14 -61.13 19.72 -11.51
C PRO A 14 -62.61 19.70 -11.06
N LEU A 15 -62.98 18.72 -10.22
CA LEU A 15 -64.26 18.65 -9.48
C LEU A 15 -64.13 18.03 -8.07
N ILE A 16 -64.93 18.52 -7.11
CA ILE A 16 -64.83 18.29 -5.65
C ILE A 16 -66.26 18.36 -5.04
N ALA A 17 -66.74 17.46 -4.16
CA ALA A 17 -66.33 16.07 -3.87
C ALA A 17 -67.57 15.16 -3.71
N TYR A 18 -68.08 14.63 -2.58
CA TYR A 18 -67.75 14.65 -1.13
C TYR A 18 -68.25 13.31 -0.53
N TYR A 19 -67.40 12.61 0.24
CA TYR A 19 -67.69 11.59 1.28
C TYR A 19 -68.24 10.18 0.95
N GLY A 20 -67.59 9.16 1.56
CA GLY A 20 -68.07 7.77 1.69
C GLY A 20 -66.98 6.81 2.18
N ASN A 21 -67.00 6.39 3.45
CA ASN A 21 -66.00 5.48 4.05
C ASN A 21 -66.23 4.01 3.64
N ILE A 22 -65.39 3.44 2.76
CA ILE A 22 -65.04 2.00 2.73
C ILE A 22 -63.57 1.88 2.28
N LYS A 23 -62.74 1.07 2.97
CA LYS A 23 -61.41 0.67 2.48
C LYS A 23 -61.52 -0.59 1.60
N PRO A 24 -60.98 -0.60 0.37
CA PRO A 24 -60.72 -1.83 -0.38
C PRO A 24 -59.52 -2.61 0.21
N PRO A 25 -59.41 -3.93 -0.04
CA PRO A 25 -58.41 -4.79 0.59
C PRO A 25 -57.00 -4.61 0.00
N LEU A 26 -55.98 -4.84 0.83
CA LEU A 26 -54.58 -4.95 0.41
C LEU A 26 -54.33 -6.31 -0.26
N LEU A 27 -53.70 -6.30 -1.43
CA LEU A 27 -53.18 -7.51 -2.08
C LEU A 27 -51.94 -8.00 -1.32
N VAL A 28 -51.99 -9.22 -0.82
CA VAL A 28 -50.86 -9.87 -0.12
C VAL A 28 -50.01 -10.62 -1.14
N GLY A 29 -48.78 -10.13 -1.34
CA GLY A 29 -47.73 -10.85 -2.07
C GLY A 29 -47.08 -11.92 -1.17
N SER A 30 -46.83 -13.11 -1.72
CA SER A 30 -46.47 -14.30 -0.96
C SER A 30 -44.97 -14.46 -0.69
N GLU A 31 -44.43 -13.76 0.32
CA GLU A 31 -43.15 -14.13 0.96
C GLU A 31 -43.21 -13.99 2.50
N THR A 32 -44.13 -14.76 3.11
CA THR A 32 -44.10 -15.06 4.55
C THR A 32 -44.34 -16.54 4.81
N ALA A 33 -43.32 -17.35 4.52
CA ALA A 33 -43.12 -18.66 5.13
C ALA A 33 -41.80 -18.62 5.93
N ASP A 34 -41.73 -19.37 7.02
CA ASP A 34 -40.57 -19.47 7.93
C ASP A 34 -40.13 -18.20 8.68
N ARG A 35 -40.93 -17.83 9.69
CA ARG A 35 -40.36 -17.40 10.99
C ARG A 35 -40.75 -18.40 12.07
N LYS A 36 -39.78 -19.19 12.54
CA LYS A 36 -39.94 -20.02 13.74
C LYS A 36 -40.14 -19.12 14.95
N PHE A 37 -41.15 -19.43 15.76
CA PHE A 37 -41.39 -18.75 17.03
C PHE A 37 -40.23 -19.02 18.00
N VAL A 38 -39.61 -17.96 18.51
CA VAL A 38 -38.83 -18.01 19.75
C VAL A 38 -39.79 -17.60 20.86
N ASN A 39 -40.08 -18.52 21.79
CA ASN A 39 -40.84 -18.20 22.99
C ASN A 39 -40.04 -17.22 23.85
N VAL A 40 -40.54 -16.00 24.02
CA VAL A 40 -40.00 -15.03 24.98
C VAL A 40 -40.83 -15.12 26.26
N THR A 41 -40.28 -15.80 27.26
CA THR A 41 -40.73 -15.73 28.65
C THR A 41 -40.44 -14.31 29.19
N PRO A 42 -41.33 -13.71 30.00
CA PRO A 42 -41.16 -12.32 30.41
C PRO A 42 -40.14 -12.21 31.56
N GLU A 43 -38.88 -11.91 31.24
CA GLU A 43 -37.91 -11.53 32.26
C GLU A 43 -36.96 -10.40 31.79
N ASN A 44 -36.86 -9.38 32.64
CA ASN A 44 -36.05 -8.16 32.52
C ASN A 44 -36.33 -7.20 31.35
N THR A 45 -37.04 -6.13 31.71
CA THR A 45 -37.02 -4.79 31.10
C THR A 45 -35.70 -4.42 30.41
N GLU A 46 -35.84 -3.86 29.21
CA GLU A 46 -34.80 -3.18 28.45
C GLU A 46 -33.90 -2.32 29.34
N LYS A 47 -32.59 -2.58 29.31
CA LYS A 47 -31.62 -1.65 29.90
C LYS A 47 -31.66 -0.35 29.10
N LYS A 48 -32.29 0.67 29.65
CA LYS A 48 -32.09 2.07 29.24
C LYS A 48 -30.60 2.33 29.04
N ASN A 49 -30.26 3.06 27.98
CA ASN A 49 -28.92 3.62 27.78
C ASN A 49 -28.43 4.23 29.09
N SER A 50 -27.37 3.65 29.67
CA SER A 50 -26.85 4.13 30.94
C SER A 50 -26.22 5.48 30.71
N THR A 51 -26.83 6.55 31.23
CA THR A 51 -26.14 7.83 31.41
C THR A 51 -24.84 7.56 32.15
N PRO A 52 -23.66 7.91 31.59
CA PRO A 52 -22.37 7.59 32.19
C PRO A 52 -22.25 8.07 33.63
N ASN A 53 -22.34 7.12 34.57
CA ASN A 53 -22.28 7.37 36.01
C ASN A 53 -20.85 7.24 36.53
N PHE A 54 -19.96 8.10 36.02
CA PHE A 54 -18.65 8.34 36.61
C PHE A 54 -18.55 9.78 37.11
N PRO A 55 -17.85 10.02 38.23
CA PRO A 55 -17.63 11.38 38.71
C PRO A 55 -16.78 12.17 37.70
N THR A 56 -17.17 13.42 37.47
CA THR A 56 -16.40 14.37 36.69
C THR A 56 -16.11 15.55 37.60
N PHE A 57 -14.84 15.74 37.94
CA PHE A 57 -14.41 16.83 38.80
C PHE A 57 -13.97 18.01 37.94
N TRP A 58 -14.06 19.22 38.46
CA TRP A 58 -13.64 20.43 37.78
C TRP A 58 -13.29 21.51 38.80
N GLY A 59 -12.51 22.52 38.39
CA GLY A 59 -12.14 23.63 39.26
C GLY A 59 -11.24 24.66 38.57
N GLY A 60 -10.97 25.75 39.29
CA GLY A 60 -10.09 26.85 38.92
C GLY A 60 -9.84 27.74 40.15
N SER A 61 -8.94 28.71 40.04
CA SER A 61 -8.70 29.70 41.12
C SER A 61 -9.85 30.71 41.28
N SER A 62 -10.63 30.92 40.22
CA SER A 62 -11.84 31.75 40.22
C SER A 62 -13.04 30.97 39.66
N LEU A 63 -14.22 31.24 40.22
CA LEU A 63 -15.50 30.62 39.86
C LEU A 63 -16.58 31.70 39.81
N THR A 64 -17.26 31.82 38.68
CA THR A 64 -18.51 32.59 38.55
C THR A 64 -19.65 31.65 38.19
N GLN A 65 -20.82 31.79 38.82
CA GLN A 65 -22.02 30.99 38.54
C GLN A 65 -23.14 31.87 37.98
N GLU A 66 -23.76 31.45 36.89
CA GLU A 66 -24.88 32.14 36.24
C GLU A 66 -25.93 31.12 35.77
N ASP A 67 -27.22 31.44 35.87
CA ASP A 67 -28.26 30.63 35.23
C ASP A 67 -28.54 31.17 33.82
N LYS A 68 -28.29 30.34 32.79
CA LYS A 68 -28.47 30.67 31.37
C LYS A 68 -29.63 29.87 30.78
N THR A 69 -30.25 30.42 29.73
CA THR A 69 -31.23 29.67 28.92
C THR A 69 -30.55 29.22 27.63
N VAL A 70 -30.33 27.92 27.45
CA VAL A 70 -29.72 27.34 26.25
C VAL A 70 -30.74 26.41 25.62
N SER A 71 -31.06 26.64 24.34
CA SER A 71 -32.09 25.87 23.60
C SER A 71 -33.44 25.78 24.31
N GLY A 72 -33.83 26.82 25.06
CA GLY A 72 -35.08 26.88 25.84
C GLY A 72 -35.03 26.23 27.22
N LEU A 73 -33.93 25.55 27.59
CA LEU A 73 -33.73 24.95 28.90
C LEU A 73 -32.94 25.88 29.82
N LYS A 74 -33.35 26.00 31.09
CA LYS A 74 -32.56 26.68 32.13
C LYS A 74 -31.42 25.76 32.57
N ILE A 75 -30.19 26.27 32.50
CA ILE A 75 -28.96 25.54 32.80
C ILE A 75 -28.06 26.44 33.64
N THR A 76 -27.63 25.95 34.79
CA THR A 76 -26.59 26.62 35.58
C THR A 76 -25.24 26.44 34.87
N SER A 77 -24.61 27.57 34.56
CA SER A 77 -23.31 27.71 33.93
C SER A 77 -22.28 28.14 34.96
N PHE A 78 -21.07 27.57 34.89
CA PHE A 78 -19.94 27.90 35.75
C PHE A 78 -18.77 28.36 34.88
N THR A 79 -18.29 29.58 35.05
CA THR A 79 -17.08 30.09 34.40
C THR A 79 -15.89 29.89 35.35
N LEU A 80 -14.93 29.10 34.92
CA LEU A 80 -13.71 28.76 35.63
C LEU A 80 -12.53 29.53 35.04
N GLU A 81 -11.73 30.18 35.89
CA GLU A 81 -10.54 30.92 35.49
C GLU A 81 -9.37 30.67 36.45
N GLY A 82 -8.14 30.94 35.99
CA GLY A 82 -6.92 30.72 36.76
C GLY A 82 -6.62 29.23 36.92
N GLY A 83 -5.94 28.65 35.91
CA GLY A 83 -5.61 27.23 35.91
C GLY A 83 -6.84 26.32 35.87
N ALA A 84 -7.86 26.69 35.08
CA ALA A 84 -9.12 25.95 34.99
C ALA A 84 -8.94 24.53 34.42
N TRP A 85 -9.65 23.56 34.98
CA TRP A 85 -9.55 22.14 34.58
C TRP A 85 -10.86 21.36 34.72
N ILE A 86 -10.96 20.28 33.93
CA ILE A 86 -11.96 19.21 34.05
C ILE A 86 -11.20 17.87 34.11
N GLN A 87 -11.56 17.01 35.05
CA GLN A 87 -11.03 15.65 35.18
C GLN A 87 -12.12 14.65 34.77
N HIS A 88 -11.94 14.01 33.62
CA HIS A 88 -12.76 12.91 33.13
C HIS A 88 -11.98 11.60 33.34
N LYS A 89 -12.38 10.78 34.32
CA LYS A 89 -11.63 9.55 34.69
C LYS A 89 -10.15 9.88 34.93
N LYS A 90 -9.24 9.39 34.08
CA LYS A 90 -7.79 9.70 34.10
C LYS A 90 -7.36 10.80 33.13
N VAL A 91 -8.25 11.27 32.26
CA VAL A 91 -7.97 12.34 31.31
C VAL A 91 -8.19 13.69 31.99
N LYS A 92 -7.13 14.50 32.02
CA LYS A 92 -7.21 15.89 32.49
C LYS A 92 -7.31 16.83 31.29
N LEU A 93 -8.36 17.64 31.27
CA LEU A 93 -8.53 18.76 30.37
C LEU A 93 -8.20 20.04 31.14
N SER A 94 -7.54 21.02 30.52
CA SER A 94 -7.21 22.30 31.15
C SER A 94 -7.15 23.43 30.13
N ALA A 95 -7.45 24.65 30.56
CA ALA A 95 -7.35 25.87 29.75
C ALA A 95 -7.26 27.12 30.64
N ASN A 96 -7.02 28.29 30.03
CA ASN A 96 -7.05 29.56 30.76
C ASN A 96 -8.44 29.87 31.32
N GLN A 97 -9.48 29.60 30.53
CA GLN A 97 -10.88 29.72 30.91
C GLN A 97 -11.66 28.47 30.45
N ILE A 98 -12.55 27.97 31.30
CA ILE A 98 -13.50 26.90 30.96
C ILE A 98 -14.91 27.29 31.39
N GLU A 99 -15.86 27.29 30.48
CA GLU A 99 -17.29 27.41 30.78
C GLU A 99 -17.90 26.00 30.88
N VAL A 100 -18.44 25.65 32.04
CA VAL A 100 -18.99 24.31 32.38
C VAL A 100 -20.49 24.39 32.56
N TYR A 101 -21.25 23.50 31.92
CA TYR A 101 -22.70 23.41 32.09
C TYR A 101 -23.09 22.26 33.03
N GLY A 102 -23.91 22.61 34.03
CA GLY A 102 -24.36 21.71 35.08
C GLY A 102 -23.29 21.35 36.10
N LYS A 103 -23.71 20.99 37.32
CA LYS A 103 -22.78 20.58 38.40
C LYS A 103 -21.96 19.34 38.02
N ASP A 104 -22.54 18.45 37.23
CA ASP A 104 -21.90 17.21 36.76
C ASP A 104 -20.98 17.40 35.53
N ALA A 105 -20.80 18.65 35.06
CA ALA A 105 -20.02 19.02 33.88
C ALA A 105 -20.40 18.21 32.63
N PHE A 106 -21.67 18.28 32.20
CA PHE A 106 -22.11 17.49 31.05
C PHE A 106 -21.62 18.07 29.70
N LYS A 107 -21.40 19.39 29.64
CA LYS A 107 -20.69 20.09 28.57
C LYS A 107 -19.62 21.01 29.17
N GLY A 108 -18.52 21.20 28.44
CA GLY A 108 -17.49 22.18 28.77
C GLY A 108 -16.92 22.87 27.54
N PHE A 109 -16.75 24.18 27.58
CA PHE A 109 -16.14 24.98 26.51
C PHE A 109 -14.82 25.58 27.00
N LEU A 110 -13.71 25.13 26.40
CA LEU A 110 -12.35 25.43 26.82
C LEU A 110 -11.76 26.51 25.90
N ARG A 111 -11.18 27.57 26.48
CA ARG A 111 -10.69 28.75 25.74
C ARG A 111 -9.32 29.23 26.23
N GLY A 112 -8.56 29.81 25.30
CA GLY A 112 -7.30 30.50 25.61
C GLY A 112 -6.12 29.55 25.84
N GLY A 113 -6.00 28.49 25.05
CA GLY A 113 -4.93 27.51 25.17
C GLY A 113 -5.40 26.26 25.91
N VAL A 114 -5.97 25.33 25.16
CA VAL A 114 -6.42 24.03 25.65
C VAL A 114 -5.26 23.06 25.72
N PHE A 115 -5.20 22.32 26.81
CA PHE A 115 -4.28 21.23 27.06
C PHE A 115 -5.09 20.02 27.53
N VAL A 116 -4.96 18.88 26.84
CA VAL A 116 -5.57 17.61 27.26
C VAL A 116 -4.44 16.62 27.48
N GLN A 117 -4.41 15.97 28.64
CA GLN A 117 -3.41 14.98 29.00
C GLN A 117 -4.10 13.69 29.41
N ASP A 118 -3.73 12.59 28.76
CA ASP A 118 -4.11 11.25 29.18
C ASP A 118 -2.97 10.63 30.00
N GLY A 119 -3.29 10.11 31.18
CA GLY A 119 -2.32 9.46 32.06
C GLY A 119 -1.95 8.04 31.66
N ASP A 120 -2.75 7.37 30.81
CA ASP A 120 -2.59 5.93 30.54
C ASP A 120 -1.80 5.60 29.28
N ASN A 121 -1.81 6.47 28.26
CA ASN A 121 -1.28 6.14 26.93
C ASN A 121 -0.31 7.17 26.34
N GLY A 122 0.16 8.13 27.13
CA GLY A 122 1.16 9.11 26.69
C GLY A 122 0.66 10.16 25.68
N VAL A 123 -0.64 10.17 25.37
CA VAL A 123 -1.23 11.13 24.44
C VAL A 123 -1.47 12.49 25.11
N THR A 124 -1.02 13.55 24.45
CA THR A 124 -1.27 14.94 24.86
C THR A 124 -1.82 15.72 23.68
N LEU A 125 -2.92 16.46 23.87
CA LEU A 125 -3.47 17.38 22.89
C LEU A 125 -3.23 18.84 23.29
N ARG A 126 -3.02 19.71 22.31
CA ARG A 126 -2.91 21.18 22.47
C ARG A 126 -3.70 21.90 21.39
N ALA A 127 -4.40 22.99 21.72
CA ALA A 127 -5.18 23.79 20.77
C ALA A 127 -5.51 25.19 21.32
N GLY A 128 -6.08 26.07 20.51
CA GLY A 128 -6.59 27.37 20.96
C GLY A 128 -7.91 27.26 21.74
N VAL A 129 -8.83 26.42 21.25
CA VAL A 129 -10.17 26.18 21.83
C VAL A 129 -10.57 24.71 21.79
N GLY A 130 -11.55 24.33 22.62
CA GLY A 130 -12.10 22.98 22.64
C GLY A 130 -13.50 22.90 23.24
N GLU A 131 -14.17 21.79 22.96
CA GLU A 131 -15.47 21.40 23.51
C GLU A 131 -15.36 19.99 24.10
N TYR A 132 -15.91 19.80 25.29
CA TYR A 132 -16.01 18.53 26.00
C TYR A 132 -17.48 18.14 26.13
N ASP A 133 -17.76 16.86 25.86
CA ASP A 133 -19.05 16.23 26.09
C ASP A 133 -18.90 15.00 26.97
N LYS A 134 -19.58 14.99 28.11
CA LYS A 134 -19.54 13.89 29.08
C LYS A 134 -20.33 12.66 28.61
N PHE A 135 -21.43 12.87 27.90
CA PHE A 135 -22.36 11.80 27.52
C PHE A 135 -21.90 11.07 26.26
N GLU A 136 -21.31 11.78 25.30
CA GLU A 136 -20.62 11.17 24.16
C GLU A 136 -19.21 10.66 24.52
N GLU A 137 -18.69 11.03 25.69
CA GLU A 137 -17.30 10.82 26.12
C GLU A 137 -16.29 11.37 25.11
N LYS A 138 -16.50 12.61 24.62
CA LYS A 138 -15.71 13.21 23.54
C LYS A 138 -15.04 14.52 23.94
N VAL A 139 -13.91 14.78 23.29
CA VAL A 139 -13.27 16.09 23.24
C VAL A 139 -13.01 16.48 21.78
N ILE A 140 -13.48 17.66 21.41
CA ILE A 140 -13.23 18.29 20.11
C ILE A 140 -12.29 19.49 20.35
N ILE A 141 -11.24 19.63 19.54
CA ILE A 141 -10.31 20.77 19.61
C ILE A 141 -10.07 21.40 18.24
N LYS A 142 -9.90 22.73 18.25
CA LYS A 142 -9.79 23.60 17.06
C LYS A 142 -8.82 24.75 17.33
N ASP A 143 -8.50 25.50 16.28
CA ASP A 143 -7.48 26.54 16.27
C ASP A 143 -6.07 25.97 16.56
N ARG A 144 -5.39 25.60 15.47
CA ARG A 144 -4.05 24.98 15.45
C ARG A 144 -3.92 23.73 16.36
N PRO A 145 -4.86 22.77 16.31
CA PRO A 145 -4.79 21.59 17.16
C PRO A 145 -3.58 20.71 16.82
N ARG A 146 -2.92 20.19 17.86
CA ARG A 146 -1.79 19.26 17.77
C ARG A 146 -1.96 18.12 18.76
N LEU A 147 -1.76 16.90 18.29
CA LEU A 147 -1.60 15.70 19.10
C LEU A 147 -0.10 15.38 19.21
N PHE A 148 0.33 15.01 20.41
CA PHE A 148 1.65 14.47 20.70
C PHE A 148 1.46 13.06 21.25
N HIS A 149 2.04 12.07 20.57
CA HIS A 149 2.08 10.67 21.01
C HIS A 149 3.53 10.29 21.30
N THR A 150 3.77 9.56 22.38
CA THR A 150 5.06 8.90 22.63
C THR A 150 4.77 7.41 22.71
N ASP A 151 5.25 6.64 21.74
CA ASP A 151 5.00 5.20 21.74
C ASP A 151 5.87 4.46 22.78
N LYS A 152 5.65 3.15 22.90
CA LYS A 152 6.35 2.29 23.86
C LYS A 152 7.86 2.18 23.61
N SER A 153 8.37 2.57 22.44
CA SER A 153 9.80 2.66 22.15
C SER A 153 10.42 4.00 22.55
N GLY A 154 9.60 4.96 22.98
CA GLY A 154 10.01 6.33 23.31
C GLY A 154 10.07 7.27 22.11
N LEU A 155 9.67 6.81 20.91
CA LEU A 155 9.62 7.67 19.73
C LEU A 155 8.38 8.57 19.78
N LYS A 156 8.60 9.85 19.46
CA LYS A 156 7.59 10.89 19.56
C LYS A 156 6.99 11.23 18.19
N THR A 157 5.71 10.92 18.01
CA THR A 157 4.92 11.36 16.86
C THR A 157 4.23 12.68 17.18
N VAL A 158 4.25 13.62 16.26
CA VAL A 158 3.49 14.89 16.34
C VAL A 158 2.52 14.94 15.17
N ILE A 159 1.23 15.05 15.48
CA ILE A 159 0.18 15.14 14.47
C ILE A 159 -0.46 16.53 14.54
N SER A 160 -0.62 17.19 13.41
CA SER A 160 -1.42 18.42 13.28
C SER A 160 -2.52 18.23 12.25
N ALA A 161 -3.67 18.85 12.51
CA ALA A 161 -4.82 18.90 11.62
C ALA A 161 -5.50 20.28 11.77
N LYS A 162 -6.57 20.55 11.01
CA LYS A 162 -7.43 21.71 11.28
C LYS A 162 -8.37 21.46 12.47
N PHE A 163 -8.78 20.21 12.65
CA PHE A 163 -9.76 19.75 13.64
C PHE A 163 -9.34 18.37 14.17
N ILE A 164 -9.45 18.17 15.49
CA ILE A 164 -9.24 16.86 16.12
C ILE A 164 -10.44 16.54 17.03
N GLU A 165 -10.99 15.34 16.90
CA GLU A 165 -12.08 14.80 17.75
C GLU A 165 -11.60 13.48 18.36
N ARG A 166 -11.50 13.43 19.69
CA ARG A 166 -11.05 12.26 20.45
C ARG A 166 -12.20 11.68 21.26
N ASN A 167 -12.47 10.38 21.08
CA ASN A 167 -13.30 9.63 22.02
C ASN A 167 -12.43 9.19 23.20
N LEU A 168 -12.80 9.60 24.42
CA LEU A 168 -12.07 9.35 25.66
C LEU A 168 -12.24 7.91 26.17
N SER A 169 -13.29 7.22 25.74
CA SER A 169 -13.65 5.87 26.17
C SER A 169 -12.97 4.80 25.30
N SER A 170 -13.08 4.94 23.98
CA SER A 170 -12.45 4.02 23.01
C SER A 170 -11.02 4.40 22.61
N LYS A 171 -10.54 5.59 23.02
CA LYS A 171 -9.23 6.15 22.66
C LYS A 171 -8.96 6.18 21.15
N ILE A 172 -10.02 6.48 20.40
CA ILE A 172 -9.95 6.72 18.95
C ILE A 172 -9.94 8.22 18.73
N THR A 173 -8.91 8.70 18.04
CA THR A 173 -8.78 10.10 17.62
C THR A 173 -9.02 10.24 16.11
N LEU A 174 -10.01 11.04 15.74
CA LEU A 174 -10.29 11.46 14.36
C LEU A 174 -9.55 12.77 14.08
N LEU A 175 -8.75 12.76 13.02
CA LEU A 175 -7.91 13.86 12.55
C LEU A 175 -8.54 14.35 11.24
N LYS A 176 -9.00 15.61 11.18
CA LYS A 176 -9.78 16.11 10.04
C LYS A 176 -9.18 17.38 9.41
N GLU A 177 -9.18 17.39 8.09
CA GLU A 177 -8.62 18.39 7.16
C GLU A 177 -7.13 18.72 7.36
N ASN A 178 -6.34 18.58 6.28
CA ASN A 178 -4.91 18.91 6.20
C ASN A 178 -4.09 18.24 7.32
N VAL A 179 -4.21 16.91 7.40
CA VAL A 179 -3.50 16.11 8.40
C VAL A 179 -2.04 15.93 8.02
N ILE A 180 -1.15 16.30 8.94
CA ILE A 180 0.29 16.10 8.86
C ILE A 180 0.72 15.27 10.07
N ILE A 181 1.24 14.07 9.83
CA ILE A 181 1.79 13.17 10.85
C ILE A 181 3.30 13.19 10.70
N ALA A 182 4.00 13.78 11.66
CA ALA A 182 5.45 13.83 11.72
C ALA A 182 5.98 12.83 12.75
N HIS A 183 6.58 11.74 12.27
CA HIS A 183 7.29 10.74 13.06
C HIS A 183 8.80 10.88 12.77
N PRO A 184 9.75 10.53 13.67
CA PRO A 184 11.18 10.80 13.46
C PRO A 184 11.80 10.15 12.21
N GLN A 185 11.13 9.18 11.59
CA GLN A 185 11.60 8.49 10.38
C GLN A 185 10.74 8.72 9.14
N ILE A 186 9.49 9.19 9.29
CA ILE A 186 8.53 9.38 8.18
C ILE A 186 7.64 10.60 8.43
N THR A 187 7.21 11.25 7.36
CA THR A 187 6.12 12.23 7.38
C THR A 187 4.98 11.71 6.50
N ILE A 188 3.75 11.72 7.00
CA ILE A 188 2.55 11.38 6.22
C ILE A 188 1.71 12.65 6.07
N LEU A 189 1.27 12.91 4.84
CA LEU A 189 0.35 13.98 4.46
C LEU A 189 -0.92 13.33 3.92
N CYS A 190 -2.07 13.65 4.48
CA CYS A 190 -3.38 13.22 3.98
C CYS A 190 -4.44 14.26 4.31
N LYS A 191 -5.67 14.07 3.84
CA LYS A 191 -6.76 15.02 4.14
C LYS A 191 -7.36 14.70 5.50
N ASP A 192 -7.66 13.43 5.77
CA ASP A 192 -8.25 12.94 7.02
C ASP A 192 -7.52 11.65 7.50
N ALA A 193 -7.54 11.37 8.80
CA ALA A 193 -6.98 10.14 9.36
C ALA A 193 -7.66 9.72 10.68
N VAL A 194 -7.47 8.46 11.05
CA VAL A 194 -7.90 7.87 12.32
C VAL A 194 -6.68 7.33 13.05
N PHE A 195 -6.53 7.68 14.32
CA PHE A 195 -5.51 7.13 15.21
C PHE A 195 -6.17 6.28 16.30
N GLU A 196 -5.86 4.98 16.31
CA GLU A 196 -6.29 4.01 17.31
C GLU A 196 -5.18 3.85 18.35
N GLU A 197 -5.29 4.61 19.43
CA GLU A 197 -4.16 4.88 20.34
C GLU A 197 -3.67 3.62 21.07
N ASP A 198 -4.56 2.70 21.44
CA ASP A 198 -4.20 1.43 22.10
C ASP A 198 -3.44 0.45 21.20
N SER A 199 -3.52 0.62 19.87
CA SER A 199 -2.84 -0.24 18.88
C SER A 199 -1.67 0.45 18.16
N ASP A 200 -1.33 1.69 18.54
CA ASP A 200 -0.31 2.52 17.90
C ASP A 200 -0.54 2.69 16.37
N LYS A 201 -1.80 2.56 15.91
CA LYS A 201 -2.15 2.42 14.48
C LYS A 201 -2.83 3.68 13.95
N ILE A 202 -2.25 4.27 12.91
CA ILE A 202 -2.81 5.40 12.16
C ILE A 202 -3.27 4.91 10.79
N THR A 203 -4.53 5.14 10.42
CA THR A 203 -5.09 4.82 9.11
C THR A 203 -5.57 6.11 8.42
N THR A 204 -5.19 6.32 7.17
CA THR A 204 -5.54 7.54 6.40
C THR A 204 -6.81 7.36 5.56
N ASP A 205 -7.33 8.49 5.06
CA ASP A 205 -8.17 8.52 3.88
C ASP A 205 -7.37 8.23 2.58
N PRO A 206 -8.02 8.15 1.40
CA PRO A 206 -7.36 7.87 0.14
C PRO A 206 -6.36 8.95 -0.32
N ASP A 207 -5.48 8.53 -1.23
CA ASP A 207 -4.41 9.33 -1.82
C ASP A 207 -3.45 10.01 -0.81
N PRO A 208 -3.04 9.33 0.30
CA PRO A 208 -2.04 9.86 1.22
C PRO A 208 -0.66 9.88 0.55
N ILE A 209 0.21 10.77 1.01
CA ILE A 209 1.60 10.87 0.60
C ILE A 209 2.47 10.64 1.84
N LEU A 210 3.24 9.55 1.86
CA LEU A 210 4.27 9.32 2.87
C LEU A 210 5.65 9.60 2.27
N ILE A 211 6.41 10.42 2.97
CA ILE A 211 7.78 10.82 2.67
C ILE A 211 8.71 10.25 3.74
N ALA A 212 9.70 9.47 3.31
CA ALA A 212 10.82 9.01 4.13
C ALA A 212 12.13 9.38 3.43
N LYS A 213 13.27 9.33 4.15
CA LYS A 213 14.58 9.84 3.68
C LYS A 213 14.90 9.58 2.20
N ASP A 214 14.69 8.35 1.73
CA ASP A 214 15.02 7.88 0.38
C ASP A 214 13.82 7.23 -0.35
N ARG A 215 12.59 7.43 0.17
CA ARG A 215 11.38 6.73 -0.29
C ARG A 215 10.13 7.61 -0.27
N TYR A 216 9.30 7.47 -1.29
CA TYR A 216 7.99 8.12 -1.40
C TYR A 216 6.92 7.07 -1.64
N LEU A 217 5.82 7.11 -0.89
CA LEU A 217 4.79 6.07 -0.85
C LEU A 217 3.39 6.69 -0.99
N THR A 218 2.51 6.08 -1.81
CA THR A 218 1.11 6.49 -2.00
C THR A 218 0.22 5.33 -2.47
N GLY A 219 -1.09 5.42 -2.31
CA GLY A 219 -2.08 4.38 -2.64
C GLY A 219 -3.50 4.80 -2.24
N LYS A 220 -4.49 3.88 -2.23
CA LYS A 220 -5.88 4.19 -1.82
C LYS A 220 -6.12 4.19 -0.31
N GLN A 221 -5.21 3.64 0.48
CA GLN A 221 -5.22 3.73 1.93
C GLN A 221 -3.82 3.44 2.46
N LEU A 222 -3.40 4.18 3.49
CA LEU A 222 -2.16 3.96 4.22
C LEU A 222 -2.48 3.62 5.68
N THR A 223 -1.87 2.55 6.19
CA THR A 223 -1.85 2.20 7.61
C THR A 223 -0.41 2.24 8.11
N PHE A 224 -0.15 3.01 9.17
CA PHE A 224 1.14 3.13 9.82
C PHE A 224 1.04 2.69 11.29
N TYR A 225 1.90 1.76 11.69
CA TYR A 225 2.04 1.31 13.07
C TYR A 225 3.29 1.96 13.65
N THR A 226 3.13 2.93 14.57
CA THR A 226 4.25 3.76 15.04
C THR A 226 5.27 2.93 15.81
N ASN A 227 4.79 2.09 16.73
CA ASN A 227 5.57 1.27 17.65
C ASN A 227 6.53 0.25 17.00
N ILE A 228 6.19 -0.25 15.81
CA ILE A 228 7.01 -1.23 15.05
C ILE A 228 7.52 -0.66 13.72
N ASN A 229 7.27 0.62 13.45
CA ASN A 229 7.64 1.30 12.21
C ASN A 229 7.21 0.56 10.92
N LYS A 230 6.02 -0.03 10.94
CA LYS A 230 5.44 -0.78 9.81
C LYS A 230 4.49 0.09 9.03
N VAL A 231 4.61 0.08 7.70
CA VAL A 231 3.68 0.75 6.78
C VAL A 231 3.02 -0.31 5.90
N GLU A 232 1.71 -0.21 5.75
CA GLU A 232 0.93 -0.95 4.75
C GLU A 232 0.20 0.06 3.84
N LEU A 233 0.32 -0.11 2.53
CA LEU A 233 -0.51 0.55 1.53
C LEU A 233 -1.44 -0.47 0.88
N VAL A 234 -2.67 -0.08 0.60
CA VAL A 234 -3.65 -0.91 -0.12
C VAL A 234 -4.29 -0.12 -1.26
N GLY A 235 -4.47 -0.78 -2.41
CA GLY A 235 -5.08 -0.25 -3.63
C GLY A 235 -4.14 0.64 -4.43
N ASP A 236 -3.90 0.28 -5.69
CA ASP A 236 -3.07 1.02 -6.66
C ASP A 236 -1.76 1.59 -6.07
N SER A 237 -1.10 0.79 -5.23
CA SER A 237 -0.06 1.26 -4.34
C SER A 237 1.27 1.41 -5.07
N ILE A 238 1.92 2.56 -4.88
CA ILE A 238 3.17 2.94 -5.54
C ILE A 238 4.21 3.36 -4.50
N LEU A 239 5.40 2.81 -4.62
CA LEU A 239 6.60 3.23 -3.90
C LEU A 239 7.67 3.67 -4.91
N PHE A 240 8.21 4.87 -4.73
CA PHE A 240 9.43 5.33 -5.38
C PHE A 240 10.58 5.19 -4.40
N GLN A 241 11.69 4.59 -4.83
CA GLN A 241 12.86 4.38 -3.99
C GLN A 241 14.15 4.76 -4.74
N ASN A 242 14.99 5.56 -4.09
CA ASN A 242 16.33 5.85 -4.60
C ASN A 242 17.22 4.61 -4.45
N TYR A 243 18.09 4.36 -5.44
CA TYR A 243 19.13 3.35 -5.36
C TYR A 243 20.40 3.79 -6.09
N THR A 244 21.57 3.36 -5.59
CA THR A 244 22.86 3.56 -6.27
C THR A 244 23.07 2.49 -7.35
N ASP A 245 23.54 2.92 -8.51
CA ASP A 245 23.88 2.09 -9.67
C ASP A 245 25.30 2.43 -10.17
N LYS A 246 25.90 1.57 -11.00
CA LYS A 246 27.23 1.81 -11.60
C LYS A 246 27.08 2.02 -13.11
N GLU A 247 27.60 3.12 -13.62
CA GLU A 247 27.55 3.46 -15.04
C GLU A 247 28.96 3.59 -15.61
N VAL A 248 29.20 2.97 -16.77
CA VAL A 248 30.49 3.03 -17.47
C VAL A 248 30.56 4.33 -18.26
N VAL A 249 31.55 5.17 -17.98
CA VAL A 249 31.76 6.44 -18.70
C VAL A 249 33.00 6.32 -19.58
N GLU A 250 32.82 6.49 -20.89
CA GLU A 250 33.94 6.55 -21.84
C GLU A 250 34.72 7.86 -21.67
N ASN A 251 36.01 7.74 -21.37
CA ASN A 251 36.89 8.88 -21.19
C ASN A 251 37.46 9.36 -22.54
N LYS A 252 36.76 10.28 -23.21
CA LYS A 252 37.09 10.79 -24.55
C LYS A 252 38.44 11.54 -24.68
N ASN A 253 39.22 11.69 -23.59
CA ASN A 253 40.37 12.58 -23.51
C ASN A 253 41.76 11.89 -23.44
N LYS A 254 41.87 10.57 -23.60
CA LYS A 254 43.18 9.89 -23.76
C LYS A 254 43.14 8.89 -24.92
N LYS A 255 44.16 8.96 -25.78
CA LYS A 255 44.19 8.24 -27.07
C LYS A 255 44.69 6.80 -27.01
N ASP A 256 45.31 6.38 -25.90
CA ASP A 256 46.05 5.10 -25.80
C ASP A 256 45.77 4.26 -24.54
N SER A 257 44.68 4.52 -23.80
CA SER A 257 44.22 3.59 -22.75
C SER A 257 42.71 3.67 -22.49
N GLN A 258 41.99 2.58 -22.79
CA GLN A 258 40.56 2.40 -22.49
C GLN A 258 40.33 2.02 -21.01
N GLU A 259 40.77 2.86 -20.07
CA GLU A 259 40.32 2.73 -18.68
C GLU A 259 38.85 3.15 -18.58
N THR A 260 37.98 2.15 -18.42
CA THR A 260 36.53 2.33 -18.25
C THR A 260 36.23 2.73 -16.81
N ILE A 261 35.99 4.03 -16.60
CA ILE A 261 35.65 4.56 -15.28
C ILE A 261 34.19 4.19 -14.96
N LYS A 262 33.99 3.28 -13.99
CA LYS A 262 32.68 3.02 -13.39
C LYS A 262 32.34 4.14 -12.41
N LYS A 263 31.40 5.01 -12.77
CA LYS A 263 30.89 6.09 -11.92
C LYS A 263 29.63 5.62 -11.18
N GLU A 264 29.53 5.92 -9.88
CA GLU A 264 28.28 5.73 -9.14
C GLU A 264 27.26 6.81 -9.52
N VAL A 265 26.02 6.38 -9.77
CA VAL A 265 24.89 7.24 -10.12
C VAL A 265 23.67 6.88 -9.28
N THR A 266 22.94 7.89 -8.81
CA THR A 266 21.66 7.67 -8.12
C THR A 266 20.54 7.58 -9.15
N ARG A 267 19.73 6.52 -9.06
CA ARG A 267 18.57 6.27 -9.92
C ARG A 267 17.33 6.01 -9.04
N VAL A 268 16.14 6.14 -9.63
CA VAL A 268 14.86 5.85 -8.97
C VAL A 268 14.33 4.53 -9.50
N ALA A 269 13.95 3.63 -8.59
CA ALA A 269 13.16 2.44 -8.89
C ALA A 269 11.69 2.67 -8.49
N VAL A 270 10.77 2.08 -9.25
CA VAL A 270 9.32 2.20 -9.00
C VAL A 270 8.76 0.82 -8.70
N PHE A 271 8.19 0.69 -7.52
CA PHE A 271 7.57 -0.52 -6.98
C PHE A 271 6.06 -0.31 -7.02
N LYS A 272 5.31 -1.31 -7.50
CA LYS A 272 3.84 -1.27 -7.58
C LYS A 272 3.21 -2.59 -7.15
N GLY A 273 1.99 -2.53 -6.65
CA GLY A 273 1.15 -3.70 -6.42
C GLY A 273 -0.20 -3.32 -5.82
N ASP A 274 -1.10 -4.29 -5.69
CA ASP A 274 -2.40 -4.11 -5.04
C ASP A 274 -2.24 -3.85 -3.53
N LYS A 275 -1.17 -4.39 -2.93
CA LYS A 275 -0.71 -4.10 -1.57
C LYS A 275 0.81 -3.95 -1.52
N VAL A 276 1.29 -2.93 -0.80
CA VAL A 276 2.71 -2.75 -0.44
C VAL A 276 2.85 -2.82 1.08
N VAL A 277 3.81 -3.59 1.57
CA VAL A 277 4.18 -3.63 3.00
C VAL A 277 5.65 -3.24 3.13
N SER A 278 5.94 -2.23 3.93
CA SER A 278 7.30 -1.85 4.32
C SER A 278 7.49 -2.07 5.81
N ASP A 279 8.36 -2.98 6.19
CA ASP A 279 8.67 -3.30 7.58
C ASP A 279 10.18 -3.59 7.77
N LYS A 280 10.49 -4.18 8.93
CA LYS A 280 11.80 -4.71 9.27
C LYS A 280 11.78 -6.23 9.27
N ASP A 281 12.84 -6.84 8.77
CA ASP A 281 13.07 -8.27 8.95
C ASP A 281 13.70 -8.58 10.33
N GLU A 282 13.98 -9.86 10.57
CA GLU A 282 14.57 -10.36 11.82
C GLU A 282 15.97 -9.78 12.12
N ASN A 283 16.68 -9.32 11.08
CA ASN A 283 17.99 -8.68 11.19
C ASN A 283 17.91 -7.15 11.34
N GLY A 284 16.70 -6.58 11.34
CA GLY A 284 16.48 -5.14 11.34
C GLY A 284 16.76 -4.46 9.98
N GLU A 285 16.98 -5.23 8.91
CA GLU A 285 17.05 -4.71 7.56
C GLU A 285 15.65 -4.28 7.07
N THR A 286 15.60 -3.34 6.13
CA THR A 286 14.32 -2.92 5.56
C THR A 286 13.84 -3.95 4.55
N ARG A 287 12.62 -4.44 4.75
CA ARG A 287 11.93 -5.38 3.86
C ARG A 287 10.72 -4.69 3.22
N ILE A 288 10.51 -4.94 1.93
CA ILE A 288 9.44 -4.36 1.13
C ILE A 288 8.74 -5.48 0.36
N GLY A 289 7.55 -5.87 0.80
CA GLY A 289 6.69 -6.83 0.12
C GLY A 289 5.70 -6.13 -0.82
N LEU A 290 5.58 -6.63 -2.04
CA LEU A 290 4.56 -6.28 -3.03
C LEU A 290 3.69 -7.51 -3.28
N TYR A 291 2.36 -7.35 -3.25
CA TYR A 291 1.40 -8.44 -3.38
C TYR A 291 0.26 -8.04 -4.31
N GLY A 292 -0.06 -8.91 -5.26
CA GLY A 292 -1.07 -8.66 -6.30
C GLY A 292 -0.55 -7.68 -7.35
N ASN A 293 -0.57 -8.09 -8.63
CA ASN A 293 -0.04 -7.29 -9.76
C ASN A 293 1.37 -6.70 -9.50
N ALA A 294 2.20 -7.43 -8.74
CA ALA A 294 3.44 -6.90 -8.18
C ALA A 294 4.43 -6.59 -9.30
N THR A 295 4.90 -5.33 -9.37
CA THR A 295 5.81 -4.87 -10.42
C THR A 295 6.96 -4.05 -9.85
N ILE A 296 8.19 -4.30 -10.31
CA ILE A 296 9.37 -3.46 -10.06
C ILE A 296 9.94 -2.98 -11.39
N TYR A 297 10.03 -1.65 -11.54
CA TYR A 297 10.76 -0.99 -12.62
C TYR A 297 12.11 -0.51 -12.09
N ARG A 298 13.21 -0.97 -12.68
CA ARG A 298 14.59 -0.62 -12.30
C ARG A 298 15.45 -0.42 -13.55
N HIS A 299 15.73 0.82 -13.90
CA HIS A 299 16.45 1.17 -15.13
C HIS A 299 15.85 0.50 -16.39
N LYS A 300 16.58 -0.40 -17.04
CA LYS A 300 16.15 -1.16 -18.24
C LYS A 300 15.43 -2.48 -17.90
N LEU A 301 15.34 -2.85 -16.62
CA LEU A 301 14.65 -4.05 -16.14
C LEU A 301 13.22 -3.72 -15.69
N LYS A 302 12.27 -4.58 -16.09
CA LYS A 302 10.91 -4.63 -15.55
C LYS A 302 10.64 -6.05 -15.05
N MET A 303 10.42 -6.21 -13.76
CA MET A 303 10.03 -7.47 -13.12
C MET A 303 8.54 -7.43 -12.77
N ASN A 304 7.77 -8.46 -13.10
CA ASN A 304 6.41 -8.68 -12.60
C ASN A 304 6.30 -10.06 -11.96
N ALA A 305 5.43 -10.23 -10.97
CA ALA A 305 5.02 -11.51 -10.39
C ALA A 305 3.70 -11.37 -9.61
N GLU A 306 3.15 -12.44 -9.04
CA GLU A 306 2.08 -12.33 -8.03
C GLU A 306 2.60 -11.71 -6.72
N LYS A 307 3.85 -12.03 -6.37
CA LYS A 307 4.52 -11.60 -5.15
C LYS A 307 5.98 -11.26 -5.42
N LEU A 308 6.42 -10.08 -4.96
CA LEU A 308 7.82 -9.65 -4.94
C LEU A 308 8.20 -9.23 -3.52
N ILE A 309 9.35 -9.65 -3.01
CA ILE A 309 9.93 -9.11 -1.76
C ILE A 309 11.34 -8.57 -2.05
N SER A 310 11.55 -7.29 -1.77
CA SER A 310 12.86 -6.63 -1.81
C SER A 310 13.43 -6.50 -0.40
N TYR A 311 14.71 -6.82 -0.24
CA TYR A 311 15.45 -6.73 1.01
C TYR A 311 16.58 -5.71 0.94
N GLY A 312 16.97 -5.21 2.11
CA GLY A 312 18.14 -4.37 2.31
C GLY A 312 18.06 -2.96 1.70
N LYS A 313 19.14 -2.20 1.89
CA LYS A 313 19.32 -0.91 1.20
C LYS A 313 19.61 -1.17 -0.28
N ASN A 314 19.10 -0.32 -1.16
CA ASN A 314 19.27 -0.43 -2.62
C ASN A 314 18.72 -1.71 -3.27
N SER A 315 17.83 -2.47 -2.61
CA SER A 315 17.32 -3.77 -3.10
C SER A 315 18.46 -4.73 -3.43
N SER A 316 19.17 -5.17 -2.38
CA SER A 316 20.31 -6.08 -2.46
C SER A 316 19.89 -7.50 -2.84
N LYS A 317 18.73 -7.94 -2.34
CA LYS A 317 18.04 -9.16 -2.76
C LYS A 317 16.61 -8.84 -3.22
N ILE A 318 16.14 -9.48 -4.28
CA ILE A 318 14.72 -9.52 -4.66
C ILE A 318 14.30 -10.98 -4.83
N GLU A 319 13.24 -11.39 -4.13
CA GLU A 319 12.58 -12.68 -4.29
C GLU A 319 11.27 -12.46 -5.06
N ALA A 320 11.07 -13.17 -6.18
CA ALA A 320 9.82 -13.18 -6.94
C ALA A 320 9.20 -14.58 -6.90
N ARG A 321 7.88 -14.67 -6.78
CA ARG A 321 7.14 -15.95 -6.73
C ARG A 321 5.88 -15.86 -7.59
N ASN A 322 5.64 -16.91 -8.37
CA ASN A 322 4.54 -17.16 -9.30
C ASN A 322 4.41 -16.15 -10.45
N GLN A 323 4.13 -16.66 -11.66
CA GLN A 323 3.88 -15.84 -12.88
C GLN A 323 4.96 -14.79 -13.13
N ILE A 324 6.22 -15.15 -12.89
CA ILE A 324 7.34 -14.22 -12.93
C ILE A 324 7.65 -13.88 -14.38
N THR A 325 7.84 -12.60 -14.66
CA THR A 325 8.37 -12.11 -15.94
C THR A 325 9.40 -11.02 -15.69
N VAL A 326 10.62 -11.19 -16.19
CA VAL A 326 11.70 -10.20 -16.14
C VAL A 326 12.04 -9.79 -17.57
N HIS A 327 11.50 -8.66 -18.00
CA HIS A 327 11.87 -8.04 -19.28
C HIS A 327 13.15 -7.24 -19.08
N ASP A 328 14.23 -7.72 -19.69
CA ASP A 328 15.51 -7.03 -19.82
C ASP A 328 15.60 -6.36 -21.20
N ARG A 329 15.47 -5.04 -21.23
CA ARG A 329 15.54 -4.23 -22.45
C ARG A 329 16.96 -3.95 -22.92
N GLU A 330 17.98 -4.17 -22.09
CA GLU A 330 19.37 -4.03 -22.47
C GLU A 330 19.80 -5.21 -23.34
N ASN A 331 19.46 -6.41 -22.87
CA ASN A 331 19.79 -7.67 -23.53
C ASN A 331 18.65 -8.19 -24.42
N ALA A 332 17.58 -7.41 -24.57
CA ALA A 332 16.41 -7.69 -25.40
C ALA A 332 15.91 -9.13 -25.22
N LEU A 333 15.56 -9.48 -23.99
CA LEU A 333 15.08 -10.81 -23.59
C LEU A 333 14.04 -10.72 -22.48
N ILE A 334 13.22 -11.77 -22.34
CA ILE A 334 12.27 -11.92 -21.24
C ILE A 334 12.52 -13.26 -20.56
N LEU A 335 12.92 -13.22 -19.29
CA LEU A 335 12.98 -14.42 -18.44
C LEU A 335 11.59 -14.66 -17.82
N SER A 336 11.10 -15.91 -17.77
CA SER A 336 9.83 -16.25 -17.10
C SER A 336 9.90 -17.56 -16.31
N GLY A 337 9.10 -17.69 -15.25
CA GLY A 337 9.00 -18.90 -14.41
C GLY A 337 8.25 -18.67 -13.10
N ASN A 338 8.43 -19.52 -12.09
CA ASN A 338 7.67 -19.47 -10.84
C ASN A 338 8.48 -19.18 -9.57
N VAL A 339 9.79 -19.41 -9.58
CA VAL A 339 10.69 -19.04 -8.46
C VAL A 339 11.91 -18.31 -9.00
N LEU A 340 12.08 -17.04 -8.63
CA LEU A 340 13.27 -16.25 -8.96
C LEU A 340 13.85 -15.59 -7.71
N ASP A 341 15.16 -15.72 -7.54
CA ASP A 341 15.92 -14.95 -6.56
C ASP A 341 17.02 -14.16 -7.29
N TYR A 342 17.02 -12.83 -7.11
CA TYR A 342 17.99 -11.91 -7.68
C TYR A 342 18.87 -11.33 -6.57
N PHE A 343 20.18 -11.41 -6.77
CA PHE A 343 21.20 -10.94 -5.84
C PHE A 343 22.01 -9.84 -6.54
N LYS A 344 21.75 -8.59 -6.15
CA LYS A 344 22.35 -7.40 -6.79
C LYS A 344 23.87 -7.34 -6.60
N ASN A 345 24.35 -7.68 -5.41
CA ASN A 345 25.77 -7.54 -5.05
C ASN A 345 26.64 -8.58 -5.78
N ASP A 346 26.08 -9.75 -6.04
CA ASP A 346 26.72 -10.86 -6.73
C ASP A 346 26.45 -10.84 -8.24
N GLU A 347 25.75 -9.80 -8.73
CA GLU A 347 25.32 -9.61 -10.13
C GLU A 347 24.63 -10.88 -10.71
N TYR A 348 23.80 -11.54 -9.88
CA TYR A 348 23.32 -12.91 -10.10
C TYR A 348 21.79 -13.03 -10.08
N ILE A 349 21.22 -13.87 -10.96
CA ILE A 349 19.81 -14.32 -10.94
C ILE A 349 19.76 -15.84 -10.95
N HIS A 350 18.99 -16.43 -10.04
CA HIS A 350 18.55 -17.82 -10.10
C HIS A 350 17.07 -17.86 -10.45
N LEU A 351 16.69 -18.62 -11.47
CA LEU A 351 15.31 -18.80 -11.92
C LEU A 351 15.02 -20.30 -12.11
N THR A 352 14.01 -20.79 -11.41
CA THR A 352 13.60 -22.20 -11.37
C THR A 352 12.08 -22.33 -11.41
N ASP A 353 11.62 -23.57 -11.58
CA ASP A 353 10.23 -23.95 -11.80
C ASP A 353 9.62 -23.28 -13.05
N SER A 354 9.50 -24.09 -14.11
CA SER A 354 8.95 -23.67 -15.40
C SER A 354 9.74 -22.54 -16.07
N GLY A 355 11.07 -22.61 -16.00
CA GLY A 355 11.99 -21.59 -16.51
C GLY A 355 11.92 -21.45 -18.04
N LYS A 356 11.87 -20.20 -18.50
CA LYS A 356 11.76 -19.82 -19.91
C LYS A 356 12.58 -18.57 -20.22
N ILE A 357 13.18 -18.49 -21.41
CA ILE A 357 13.72 -17.27 -22.01
C ILE A 357 13.08 -17.04 -23.38
N ASP A 358 12.45 -15.89 -23.59
CA ASP A 358 12.09 -15.39 -24.91
C ASP A 358 13.17 -14.41 -25.39
N PHE A 359 13.81 -14.70 -26.52
CA PHE A 359 14.78 -13.81 -27.15
C PHE A 359 14.06 -12.87 -28.12
N LEU A 360 14.24 -11.56 -27.96
CA LEU A 360 13.52 -10.56 -28.75
C LEU A 360 14.38 -10.03 -29.91
N ASP A 361 13.74 -9.57 -30.98
CA ASP A 361 14.39 -8.69 -31.96
C ASP A 361 14.59 -7.29 -31.34
N LYS A 362 15.80 -6.75 -31.48
CA LYS A 362 16.22 -5.48 -30.85
C LYS A 362 15.51 -4.22 -31.38
N LYS A 363 14.77 -4.32 -32.49
CA LYS A 363 14.07 -3.17 -33.12
C LYS A 363 12.56 -3.25 -32.99
N THR A 364 12.01 -4.45 -33.01
CA THR A 364 10.56 -4.72 -33.07
C THR A 364 9.99 -5.32 -31.79
N GLU A 365 10.85 -5.72 -30.84
CA GLU A 365 10.50 -6.46 -29.61
C GLU A 365 9.75 -7.80 -29.86
N ALA A 366 9.70 -8.27 -31.11
CA ALA A 366 9.07 -9.55 -31.47
C ALA A 366 9.94 -10.74 -31.00
N VAL A 367 9.29 -11.82 -30.54
CA VAL A 367 10.00 -13.06 -30.15
C VAL A 367 10.60 -13.71 -31.40
N THR A 368 11.90 -14.00 -31.33
CA THR A 368 12.71 -14.62 -32.40
C THR A 368 12.92 -16.11 -32.17
N SER A 369 13.13 -16.48 -30.90
CA SER A 369 13.15 -17.86 -30.42
C SER A 369 12.83 -17.90 -28.93
N THR A 370 12.40 -19.07 -28.48
CA THR A 370 12.09 -19.41 -27.10
C THR A 370 13.04 -20.49 -26.63
N MET A 371 13.45 -20.45 -25.36
CA MET A 371 14.12 -21.56 -24.69
C MET A 371 13.41 -21.90 -23.38
N THR A 372 13.30 -23.19 -23.05
CA THR A 372 12.76 -23.70 -21.79
C THR A 372 13.71 -24.70 -21.16
N ALA A 373 13.82 -24.68 -19.83
CA ALA A 373 14.60 -25.65 -19.03
C ALA A 373 14.11 -25.68 -17.57
N VAL A 374 14.66 -26.56 -16.75
CA VAL A 374 14.33 -26.63 -15.31
C VAL A 374 14.93 -25.46 -14.52
N GLU A 375 16.16 -25.06 -14.87
CA GLU A 375 16.95 -24.08 -14.13
C GLU A 375 17.71 -23.12 -15.06
N PHE A 376 17.76 -21.85 -14.67
CA PHE A 376 18.54 -20.79 -15.28
C PHE A 376 19.34 -20.04 -14.21
N GLU A 377 20.66 -20.00 -14.37
CA GLU A 377 21.61 -19.24 -13.56
C GLU A 377 22.25 -18.15 -14.43
N ARG A 378 21.94 -16.87 -14.17
CA ARG A 378 22.43 -15.73 -14.96
C ARG A 378 23.44 -14.91 -14.18
N PHE A 379 24.64 -14.79 -14.75
CA PHE A 379 25.81 -14.09 -14.22
C PHE A 379 26.03 -12.81 -15.05
N MET A 380 25.53 -11.68 -14.57
CA MET A 380 25.55 -10.40 -15.29
C MET A 380 26.96 -9.78 -15.34
N ASP A 381 27.82 -10.11 -14.37
CA ASP A 381 29.25 -9.76 -14.38
C ASP A 381 29.97 -10.37 -15.61
N LYS A 382 29.71 -11.65 -15.87
CA LYS A 382 30.25 -12.42 -17.00
C LYS A 382 29.52 -12.17 -18.30
N ASN A 383 28.24 -11.77 -18.22
CA ASN A 383 27.31 -11.67 -19.34
C ASN A 383 26.98 -13.07 -19.91
N GLU A 384 26.72 -14.01 -19.00
CA GLU A 384 26.51 -15.44 -19.29
C GLU A 384 25.24 -15.93 -18.57
N THR A 385 24.47 -16.81 -19.21
CA THR A 385 23.40 -17.57 -18.56
C THR A 385 23.63 -19.06 -18.76
N VAL A 386 23.80 -19.80 -17.66
CA VAL A 386 23.91 -21.26 -17.64
C VAL A 386 22.54 -21.87 -17.40
N ILE A 387 22.21 -22.90 -18.16
CA ILE A 387 20.83 -23.38 -18.35
C ILE A 387 20.87 -24.91 -18.26
N ARG A 388 20.06 -25.51 -17.37
CA ARG A 388 20.16 -26.94 -17.05
C ARG A 388 18.81 -27.63 -16.96
N GLY A 389 18.83 -28.92 -17.31
CA GLY A 389 17.70 -29.84 -17.19
C GLY A 389 16.77 -29.71 -18.38
N ASN A 390 16.90 -30.65 -19.34
CA ASN A 390 16.04 -30.80 -20.51
C ASN A 390 15.86 -29.49 -21.29
N VAL A 391 16.98 -28.91 -21.73
CA VAL A 391 16.98 -27.67 -22.51
C VAL A 391 16.30 -27.93 -23.85
N PHE A 392 15.24 -27.17 -24.12
CA PHE A 392 14.55 -27.14 -25.41
C PHE A 392 14.58 -25.71 -25.95
N ILE A 393 14.96 -25.57 -27.22
CA ILE A 393 15.01 -24.32 -27.96
C ILE A 393 14.05 -24.41 -29.13
N GLU A 394 13.13 -23.47 -29.25
CA GLU A 394 12.20 -23.33 -30.36
C GLU A 394 12.50 -22.06 -31.13
N GLY A 395 12.96 -22.21 -32.38
CA GLY A 395 13.07 -21.13 -33.36
C GLY A 395 12.00 -21.28 -34.44
N LYS A 396 11.86 -20.26 -35.28
CA LYS A 396 10.81 -20.15 -36.31
C LYS A 396 10.61 -21.41 -37.18
N ASP A 397 11.70 -21.99 -37.70
CA ASP A 397 11.68 -23.10 -38.67
C ASP A 397 12.48 -24.33 -38.20
N SER A 398 12.86 -24.38 -36.92
CA SER A 398 13.65 -25.48 -36.32
C SER A 398 13.63 -25.44 -34.80
N SER A 399 13.71 -26.60 -34.16
CA SER A 399 13.92 -26.73 -32.71
C SER A 399 15.17 -27.52 -32.38
N ALA A 400 15.71 -27.35 -31.17
CA ALA A 400 16.86 -28.12 -30.69
C ALA A 400 16.67 -28.57 -29.24
N THR A 401 17.17 -29.75 -28.90
CA THR A 401 17.18 -30.29 -27.52
C THR A 401 18.61 -30.55 -27.05
N GLY A 402 18.83 -30.54 -25.73
CA GLY A 402 20.07 -30.94 -25.06
C GLY A 402 19.89 -31.00 -23.54
N GLU A 403 20.89 -31.49 -22.81
CA GLU A 403 20.81 -31.60 -21.34
C GLU A 403 21.17 -30.28 -20.63
N TYR A 404 22.09 -29.51 -21.20
CA TYR A 404 22.54 -28.23 -20.68
C TYR A 404 22.90 -27.25 -21.81
N ALA A 405 22.87 -25.96 -21.50
CA ALA A 405 23.29 -24.91 -22.41
C ALA A 405 23.93 -23.71 -21.68
N THR A 406 24.76 -22.97 -22.40
CA THR A 406 25.30 -21.68 -21.96
C THR A 406 25.04 -20.62 -23.02
N TYR A 407 24.30 -19.57 -22.65
CA TYR A 407 24.07 -18.38 -23.47
C TYR A 407 25.10 -17.30 -23.14
N PHE A 408 25.80 -16.80 -24.16
CA PHE A 408 26.77 -15.71 -24.05
C PHE A 408 26.14 -14.43 -24.60
N GLU A 409 25.78 -13.49 -23.72
CA GLU A 409 24.93 -12.34 -24.07
C GLU A 409 25.63 -11.36 -25.03
N LYS A 410 26.95 -11.18 -24.88
CA LYS A 410 27.77 -10.32 -25.76
C LYS A 410 27.93 -10.89 -27.18
N GLU A 411 27.93 -12.22 -27.30
CA GLU A 411 28.14 -12.92 -28.57
C GLU A 411 26.83 -13.38 -29.23
N GLU A 412 25.71 -13.18 -28.53
CA GLU A 412 24.34 -13.52 -28.95
C GLU A 412 24.20 -14.99 -29.43
N LYS A 413 24.91 -15.91 -28.76
CA LYS A 413 24.97 -17.34 -29.10
C LYS A 413 24.75 -18.23 -27.88
N VAL A 414 24.14 -19.38 -28.12
CA VAL A 414 23.91 -20.46 -27.16
C VAL A 414 24.78 -21.64 -27.55
N TYR A 415 25.56 -22.19 -26.63
CA TYR A 415 26.15 -23.52 -26.74
C TYR A 415 25.20 -24.53 -26.10
N LEU A 416 24.75 -25.51 -26.88
CA LEU A 416 23.83 -26.57 -26.47
C LEU A 416 24.55 -27.91 -26.53
N GLU A 417 24.58 -28.63 -25.41
CA GLU A 417 25.45 -29.78 -25.15
C GLU A 417 24.72 -30.85 -24.31
N GLY A 418 25.32 -32.03 -24.21
CA GLY A 418 24.68 -33.22 -23.63
C GLY A 418 23.62 -33.79 -24.59
N ASN A 419 24.06 -34.71 -25.46
CA ASN A 419 23.26 -35.37 -26.50
C ASN A 419 22.43 -34.41 -27.41
N PRO A 420 23.01 -33.29 -27.90
CA PRO A 420 22.21 -32.27 -28.55
C PRO A 420 21.68 -32.69 -29.92
N THR A 421 20.41 -32.40 -30.18
CA THR A 421 19.70 -32.83 -31.40
C THR A 421 18.97 -31.63 -32.02
N LEU A 422 19.23 -31.36 -33.30
CA LEU A 422 18.54 -30.34 -34.09
C LEU A 422 17.43 -30.98 -34.93
N ARG A 423 16.20 -30.51 -34.77
CA ARG A 423 15.07 -30.88 -35.62
C ARG A 423 14.78 -29.77 -36.63
N LYS A 424 14.93 -30.07 -37.91
CA LYS A 424 14.67 -29.12 -39.02
C LYS A 424 14.05 -29.81 -40.22
N ASN A 425 12.99 -29.22 -40.77
CA ASN A 425 12.23 -29.77 -41.90
C ASN A 425 11.80 -31.25 -41.70
N GLY A 426 11.39 -31.59 -40.47
CA GLY A 426 10.96 -32.94 -40.08
C GLY A 426 12.08 -33.97 -39.86
N ARG A 427 13.34 -33.61 -40.05
CA ARG A 427 14.51 -34.50 -39.81
C ARG A 427 15.21 -34.12 -38.51
N ASP A 428 15.68 -35.13 -37.79
CA ASP A 428 16.51 -34.96 -36.61
C ASP A 428 18.00 -35.13 -37.01
N ILE A 429 18.87 -34.30 -36.44
CA ILE A 429 20.31 -34.29 -36.71
C ILE A 429 21.03 -34.24 -35.38
N HIS A 430 21.81 -35.26 -35.08
CA HIS A 430 22.59 -35.35 -33.84
C HIS A 430 23.99 -34.78 -34.06
N ALA A 431 24.53 -34.13 -33.03
CA ALA A 431 25.91 -33.64 -32.99
C ALA A 431 26.47 -33.81 -31.57
N GLY A 432 27.79 -33.65 -31.41
CA GLY A 432 28.40 -33.49 -30.08
C GLY A 432 28.03 -32.16 -29.43
N LYS A 433 27.91 -31.11 -30.25
CA LYS A 433 27.58 -29.74 -29.82
C LYS A 433 26.78 -28.98 -30.88
N ILE A 434 25.84 -28.14 -30.45
CA ILE A 434 25.10 -27.22 -31.32
C ILE A 434 25.35 -25.78 -30.85
N ILE A 435 25.74 -24.91 -31.76
CA ILE A 435 25.82 -23.45 -31.53
C ILE A 435 24.58 -22.81 -32.16
N PHE A 436 23.64 -22.35 -31.33
CA PHE A 436 22.40 -21.71 -31.76
C PHE A 436 22.51 -20.18 -31.64
N PHE A 437 22.00 -19.44 -32.62
CA PHE A 437 22.03 -17.98 -32.66
C PHE A 437 20.59 -17.47 -32.54
N PRO A 438 20.08 -17.26 -31.31
CA PRO A 438 18.64 -17.14 -31.04
C PRO A 438 17.92 -16.04 -31.81
N ARG A 439 18.55 -14.87 -32.04
CA ARG A 439 17.93 -13.78 -32.81
C ARG A 439 17.91 -14.02 -34.31
N GLU A 440 18.82 -14.84 -34.82
CA GLU A 440 18.94 -15.17 -36.25
C GLU A 440 18.14 -16.43 -36.64
N GLY A 441 17.78 -17.28 -35.66
CA GLY A 441 17.16 -18.58 -35.92
C GLY A 441 18.08 -19.58 -36.64
N ARG A 442 19.40 -19.36 -36.66
CA ARG A 442 20.38 -20.28 -37.26
C ARG A 442 21.07 -21.15 -36.21
N ALA A 443 21.46 -22.35 -36.63
CA ALA A 443 22.24 -23.29 -35.86
C ALA A 443 23.50 -23.71 -36.65
N LEU A 444 24.62 -23.88 -35.96
CA LEU A 444 25.82 -24.55 -36.46
C LEU A 444 25.99 -25.84 -35.67
N LEU A 445 26.15 -26.97 -36.36
CA LEU A 445 26.46 -28.24 -35.72
C LEU A 445 27.98 -28.41 -35.69
N THR A 446 28.52 -28.69 -34.53
CA THR A 446 29.96 -28.86 -34.29
C THR A 446 30.19 -30.20 -33.62
N ASP A 447 31.24 -30.90 -34.08
CA ASP A 447 31.64 -32.24 -33.65
C ASP A 447 30.64 -33.36 -33.99
N GLY A 448 31.10 -34.39 -34.71
CA GLY A 448 30.39 -35.66 -34.90
C GLY A 448 28.95 -35.56 -35.44
N ILE A 449 28.74 -35.03 -36.65
CA ILE A 449 27.41 -34.97 -37.27
C ILE A 449 26.93 -36.36 -37.65
N LEU A 450 25.81 -36.81 -37.06
CA LEU A 450 25.12 -38.04 -37.42
C LEU A 450 23.68 -37.71 -37.88
N PRO A 451 23.31 -38.00 -39.14
CA PRO A 451 21.94 -37.82 -39.59
C PRO A 451 21.02 -38.83 -38.89
N GLY A 452 19.91 -38.33 -38.31
CA GLY A 452 18.80 -39.17 -37.86
C GLY A 452 18.08 -39.83 -39.04
N LYS A 453 17.22 -40.82 -38.73
CA LYS A 453 16.39 -41.54 -39.71
C LYS A 453 15.12 -40.77 -40.06
#